data_AF-A0A099J3U3-F1
#
_entry.id   AF-A0A099J3U3-F1
#
_cell.length_a   1.000
_cell.length_b   1.000
_cell.length_c   1.000
_cell.angle_alpha   90.00
_cell.angle_beta   90.00
_cell.angle_gamma   90.00
#
_symmetry.space_group_name_H-M   'P 1'
#
loop_
_entity.id
_entity.type
_entity.pdbx_description
1 polymer ?
#
loop_
_entity_poly.entity_id
_entity_poly.type
_entity_poly.pdbx_seq_one_letter_code
_entity_poly.pdbx_strand_id
1 'polypeptide(L)'
;MVMLMDLYAAWPEDEHFVNANELVRRLIQRNPDYWDTASAYGRALTVQRLGRTLVQIKIRSSKNSRDQRGYARADFLKSWRQSGIIPRIEPVEPSGSGEASANTPVFEPVEPSQTVEPATARTICRVCSAPLLAPASRAAGICGKRNPEHDAERVAA
;
A
#
# COMPACT_ATOMS: atom_id res chain seq x y z
N MET A 1 7.22 -8.35 21.14
CA MET A 1 6.29 -8.16 20.00
C MET A 1 5.27 -7.03 20.19
N VAL A 2 5.28 -6.25 21.29
CA VAL A 2 4.32 -5.15 21.51
C VAL A 2 4.49 -4.01 20.50
N MET A 3 5.75 -3.66 20.15
CA MET A 3 6.03 -2.56 19.20
C MET A 3 5.35 -2.74 17.83
N LEU A 4 5.41 -3.92 17.23
CA LEU A 4 4.83 -4.16 15.89
C LEU A 4 3.30 -4.05 15.90
N MET A 5 2.65 -4.46 16.99
CA MET A 5 1.20 -4.36 17.15
C MET A 5 0.77 -2.91 17.37
N ASP A 6 1.43 -2.19 18.27
CA ASP A 6 1.15 -0.76 18.48
C ASP A 6 1.42 0.04 17.20
N LEU A 7 2.47 -0.31 16.45
CA LEU A 7 2.80 0.31 15.19
C LEU A 7 1.74 0.04 14.12
N TYR A 8 1.19 -1.17 14.05
CA TYR A 8 0.04 -1.47 13.17
C TYR A 8 -1.19 -0.64 13.54
N ALA A 9 -1.47 -0.54 14.84
CA ALA A 9 -2.65 0.14 15.33
C ALA A 9 -2.53 1.69 15.33
N ALA A 10 -1.31 2.22 15.32
CA ALA A 10 -1.03 3.66 15.17
C ALA A 10 -0.93 4.11 13.69
N TRP A 11 -1.02 3.17 12.75
CA TRP A 11 -0.84 3.43 11.32
C TRP A 11 -2.19 3.42 10.58
N PRO A 12 -2.65 4.58 10.05
CA PRO A 12 -3.91 4.66 9.32
C PRO A 12 -3.80 3.98 7.95
N GLU A 13 -4.86 3.30 7.51
CA GLU A 13 -4.87 2.50 6.28
C GLU A 13 -4.60 3.31 5.00
N ASP A 14 -5.01 4.58 4.97
CA ASP A 14 -4.79 5.52 3.85
C ASP A 14 -3.37 6.09 3.76
N GLU A 15 -2.52 5.95 4.79
CA GLU A 15 -1.15 6.48 4.74
C GLU A 15 -0.14 5.41 4.31
N HIS A 16 0.48 5.63 3.15
CA HIS A 16 1.54 4.74 2.66
C HIS A 16 2.92 5.04 3.26
N PHE A 17 3.15 6.26 3.74
CA PHE A 17 4.44 6.70 4.28
C PHE A 17 4.24 7.62 5.47
N VAL A 18 4.96 7.35 6.56
CA VAL A 18 4.90 8.14 7.79
C VAL A 18 6.30 8.56 8.21
N ASN A 19 6.45 9.83 8.58
CA ASN A 19 7.70 10.37 9.12
C ASN A 19 8.04 9.69 10.45
N ALA A 20 9.31 9.41 10.70
CA ALA A 20 9.73 8.73 11.91
C ALA A 20 9.36 9.50 13.20
N ASN A 21 9.40 10.83 13.20
CA ASN A 21 8.98 11.66 14.34
C ASN A 21 7.48 11.55 14.59
N GLU A 22 6.69 11.58 13.52
CA GLU A 22 5.24 11.46 13.60
C GLU A 22 4.85 10.07 14.15
N LEU A 23 5.54 9.03 13.69
CA LEU A 23 5.31 7.67 14.15
C LEU A 23 5.58 7.50 15.66
N VAL A 24 6.68 8.08 16.15
CA VAL A 24 6.99 8.10 17.59
C VAL A 24 5.91 8.84 18.37
N ARG A 25 5.46 10.00 17.88
CA ARG A 25 4.42 10.80 18.54
C ARG A 25 3.10 10.04 18.65
N ARG A 26 2.68 9.38 17.57
CA ARG A 26 1.46 8.56 17.54
C ARG A 26 1.56 7.34 18.45
N LEU A 27 2.71 6.66 18.50
CA LEU A 27 2.94 5.55 19.43
C LEU A 27 2.83 5.98 20.89
N ILE A 28 3.45 7.11 21.25
CA ILE A 28 3.35 7.67 22.61
C ILE A 28 1.91 8.07 22.93
N GLN A 29 1.21 8.74 22.01
CA GLN A 29 -0.17 9.16 22.24
C GLN A 29 -1.12 7.97 22.42
N ARG A 30 -0.88 6.86 21.72
CA ARG A 30 -1.72 5.67 21.79
C ARG A 30 -1.49 4.85 23.04
N ASN A 31 -0.23 4.67 23.44
CA ASN A 31 0.13 3.84 24.59
C ASN A 31 1.24 4.51 25.40
N PRO A 32 0.92 5.62 26.11
CA PRO A 32 1.93 6.40 26.84
C PRO A 32 2.52 5.58 27.99
N ASP A 33 1.75 4.71 28.63
CA ASP A 33 2.24 3.84 29.70
C ASP A 33 3.44 2.98 29.25
N TYR A 34 3.43 2.56 27.98
CA TYR A 34 4.47 1.70 27.41
C TYR A 34 5.57 2.46 26.67
N TRP A 35 5.28 3.63 26.08
CA TRP A 35 6.20 4.36 25.21
C TRP A 35 6.67 5.70 25.76
N ASP A 36 6.05 6.22 26.82
CA ASP A 36 6.41 7.50 27.43
C ASP A 36 7.46 7.31 28.54
N THR A 37 7.84 8.40 29.22
CA THR A 37 8.87 8.40 30.27
C THR A 37 8.54 7.51 31.46
N ALA A 38 7.27 7.16 31.67
CA ALA A 38 6.82 6.25 32.72
C ALA A 38 7.03 4.76 32.38
N SER A 39 7.48 4.44 31.15
CA SER A 39 7.63 3.07 30.68
C SER A 39 8.63 2.26 31.49
N ALA A 40 8.28 0.99 31.76
CA ALA A 40 9.17 -0.03 32.32
C ALA A 40 10.45 -0.26 31.50
N TYR A 41 10.49 0.20 30.24
CA TYR A 41 11.68 0.16 29.41
C TYR A 41 12.67 1.31 29.66
N GLY A 42 12.40 2.16 30.66
CA GLY A 42 13.38 3.06 31.26
C GLY A 42 13.66 4.36 30.50
N ARG A 43 12.92 4.67 29.43
CA ARG A 43 12.95 5.97 28.72
C ARG A 43 11.86 6.07 27.66
N ALA A 44 11.40 7.30 27.41
CA ALA A 44 10.49 7.62 26.32
C ALA A 44 11.04 7.11 24.96
N LEU A 45 10.12 6.68 24.10
CA LEU A 45 10.44 6.23 22.76
C LEU A 45 11.02 7.39 21.96
N THR A 46 12.20 7.18 21.37
CA THR A 46 12.83 8.15 20.47
C THR A 46 12.92 7.59 19.06
N VAL A 47 13.08 8.48 18.07
CA VAL A 47 13.30 8.08 16.66
C VAL A 47 14.49 7.15 16.52
N GLN A 48 15.56 7.39 17.28
CA GLN A 48 16.76 6.55 17.28
C GLN A 48 16.47 5.15 17.83
N ARG A 49 15.73 5.07 18.95
CA ARG A 49 15.36 3.79 19.56
C ARG A 49 14.43 2.99 18.65
N LEU A 50 13.41 3.64 18.10
CA LEU A 50 12.53 3.06 17.07
C LEU A 50 13.37 2.52 15.91
N GLY A 51 14.27 3.34 15.35
CA GLY A 51 15.14 2.93 14.26
C GLY A 51 16.00 1.71 14.59
N ARG A 52 16.59 1.64 15.78
CA ARG A 52 17.37 0.48 16.23
C ARG A 52 16.52 -0.79 16.29
N THR A 53 15.31 -0.72 16.82
CA THR A 53 14.39 -1.87 16.88
C THR A 53 13.93 -2.30 15.49
N LEU A 54 13.65 -1.35 14.60
CA LEU A 54 13.23 -1.65 13.23
C LEU A 54 14.35 -2.28 12.40
N VAL A 55 15.60 -1.86 12.61
CA VAL A 55 16.76 -2.47 11.94
C VAL A 55 16.92 -3.95 12.33
N GLN A 56 16.60 -4.34 13.57
CA GLN A 56 16.65 -5.76 13.99
C GLN A 56 15.69 -6.64 13.19
N ILE A 57 14.55 -6.11 12.78
CA ILE A 57 13.57 -6.79 11.92
C ILE A 57 13.77 -6.48 10.43
N LYS A 58 14.95 -5.97 10.06
CA LYS A 58 15.36 -5.65 8.68
C LYS A 58 14.53 -4.54 8.00
N ILE A 59 13.88 -3.67 8.77
CA ILE A 59 13.18 -2.49 8.26
C ILE A 59 14.09 -1.27 8.41
N ARG A 60 14.31 -0.55 7.32
CA ARG A 60 15.17 0.65 7.29
C ARG A 60 14.34 1.89 6.97
N SER A 61 14.76 3.02 7.54
CA SER A 61 14.15 4.31 7.21
C SER A 61 14.55 4.72 5.79
N SER A 62 13.58 5.23 5.03
CA SER A 62 13.75 5.78 3.69
C SER A 62 13.44 7.28 3.70
N LYS A 63 13.99 8.01 2.72
CA LYS A 63 13.68 9.43 2.51
C LYS A 63 12.55 9.55 1.49
N ASN A 64 11.58 10.42 1.75
CA ASN A 64 10.56 10.77 0.75
C ASN A 64 11.04 11.91 -0.17
N SER A 65 10.20 12.28 -1.13
CA SER A 65 10.44 13.39 -2.09
C SER A 65 10.61 14.76 -1.44
N ARG A 66 10.34 14.90 -0.13
CA ARG A 66 10.51 16.12 0.68
C ARG A 66 11.73 16.04 1.61
N ASP A 67 12.66 15.11 1.33
CA ASP A 67 13.85 14.80 2.13
C ASP A 67 13.57 14.34 3.58
N GLN A 68 12.32 14.01 3.90
CA GLN A 68 11.95 13.58 5.24
C GLN A 68 12.23 12.10 5.45
N ARG A 69 12.89 11.76 6.58
CA ARG A 69 13.12 10.37 6.97
C ARG A 69 11.89 9.76 7.61
N GLY A 70 11.48 8.61 7.11
CA GLY A 70 10.31 7.90 7.58
C GLY A 70 10.34 6.44 7.14
N TYR A 71 9.18 5.82 7.19
CA TYR A 71 9.02 4.41 6.84
C TYR A 71 7.82 4.24 5.92
N ALA A 72 7.90 3.28 5.00
CA ALA A 72 6.77 2.90 4.17
C ALA A 72 5.97 1.80 4.85
N ARG A 73 4.64 1.88 4.76
CA ARG A 73 3.74 0.84 5.29
C ARG A 73 4.05 -0.53 4.67
N ALA A 74 4.46 -0.54 3.40
CA ALA A 74 4.84 -1.74 2.67
C ALA A 74 5.99 -2.52 3.31
N ASP A 75 6.97 -1.83 3.91
CA ASP A 75 8.11 -2.47 4.58
C ASP A 75 7.67 -3.28 5.80
N PHE A 76 6.58 -2.87 6.47
CA PHE A 76 6.03 -3.55 7.65
C PHE A 76 5.10 -4.70 7.32
N LEU A 77 4.51 -4.75 6.11
CA LEU A 77 3.56 -5.81 5.74
C LEU A 77 4.15 -7.20 5.93
N LYS A 78 5.43 -7.38 5.56
CA LYS A 78 6.12 -8.66 5.75
C LYS A 78 6.22 -9.02 7.23
N SER A 79 6.69 -8.09 8.06
CA SER A 79 6.86 -8.31 9.51
C SER A 79 5.53 -8.48 10.23
N TRP A 80 4.47 -7.76 9.83
CA TRP A 80 3.13 -7.90 10.38
C TRP A 80 2.49 -9.24 10.04
N ARG A 81 2.66 -9.74 8.80
CA ARG A 81 2.23 -11.09 8.39
C ARG A 81 2.97 -12.17 9.17
N GLN A 82 4.30 -12.04 9.30
CA GLN A 82 5.11 -12.98 10.09
C GLN A 82 4.74 -12.99 11.57
N SER A 83 4.28 -11.85 12.09
CA SER A 83 3.84 -11.71 13.47
C SER A 83 2.39 -12.16 13.71
N GLY A 84 1.65 -12.56 12.66
CA GLY A 84 0.24 -12.95 12.75
C GLY A 84 -0.73 -11.77 12.95
N ILE A 85 -0.27 -10.53 12.80
CA ILE A 85 -1.06 -9.30 13.04
C ILE A 85 -2.03 -9.04 11.88
N ILE A 86 -1.58 -9.32 10.67
CA ILE A 86 -2.41 -9.26 9.46
C ILE A 86 -2.59 -10.70 8.99
N PRO A 87 -3.83 -11.17 8.76
CA PRO A 87 -4.05 -12.48 8.16
C PRO A 87 -3.30 -12.57 6.84
N ARG A 88 -2.70 -13.73 6.54
CA ARG A 88 -2.02 -13.99 5.27
C ARG A 88 -3.07 -14.00 4.17
N ILE A 89 -3.46 -12.83 3.69
CA ILE A 89 -4.12 -12.69 2.40
C ILE A 89 -3.00 -12.97 1.41
N GLU A 90 -3.06 -14.13 0.78
CA GLU A 90 -2.14 -14.45 -0.32
C GLU A 90 -2.24 -13.29 -1.33
N PRO A 91 -1.12 -12.64 -1.67
CA PRO A 91 -1.15 -11.71 -2.78
C PRO A 91 -1.57 -12.54 -3.99
N VAL A 92 -2.65 -12.13 -4.68
CA VAL A 92 -2.86 -12.56 -6.06
C VAL A 92 -1.54 -12.34 -6.77
N GLU A 93 -0.92 -13.44 -7.21
CA GLU A 93 0.41 -13.38 -7.78
C GLU A 93 0.40 -12.44 -8.99
N PRO A 94 1.41 -11.57 -9.16
CA PRO A 94 1.58 -10.86 -10.41
C PRO A 94 1.91 -11.91 -11.48
N SER A 95 0.95 -12.21 -12.36
CA SER A 95 1.19 -13.01 -13.56
C SER A 95 2.35 -12.41 -14.35
N GLY A 96 3.47 -13.13 -14.38
CA GLY A 96 4.66 -12.72 -15.12
C GLY A 96 5.75 -13.77 -15.09
N SER A 97 5.63 -14.78 -15.97
CA SER A 97 6.67 -15.21 -16.91
C SER A 97 6.35 -16.59 -17.48
N GLY A 98 6.36 -16.70 -18.81
CA GLY A 98 6.37 -17.98 -19.51
C GLY A 98 7.72 -18.70 -19.35
N GLU A 99 7.73 -20.03 -19.38
CA GLU A 99 7.99 -20.84 -20.58
C GLU A 99 7.86 -22.35 -20.25
N ALA A 100 7.29 -23.10 -21.20
CA ALA A 100 7.35 -24.54 -21.48
C ALA A 100 7.35 -25.61 -20.35
N SER A 101 6.32 -26.47 -20.32
CA SER A 101 6.30 -27.74 -21.09
C SER A 101 5.29 -28.77 -20.53
N ALA A 102 4.41 -29.24 -21.43
CA ALA A 102 3.66 -30.50 -21.47
C ALA A 102 3.10 -31.12 -20.17
N ASN A 103 1.77 -31.15 -20.05
CA ASN A 103 0.99 -32.38 -20.25
C ASN A 103 -0.52 -32.10 -20.26
N THR A 104 -1.17 -32.40 -21.37
CA THR A 104 -2.62 -32.51 -21.55
C THR A 104 -3.15 -33.68 -20.72
N PRO A 105 -4.33 -33.55 -20.08
CA PRO A 105 -5.44 -34.32 -20.60
C PRO A 105 -6.71 -33.49 -20.82
N VAL A 106 -7.26 -33.73 -22.01
CA VAL A 106 -8.61 -33.51 -22.52
C VAL A 106 -9.68 -33.78 -21.47
N PHE A 107 -10.64 -32.85 -21.33
CA PHE A 107 -12.09 -33.14 -21.29
C PHE A 107 -12.89 -31.88 -21.65
N GLU A 108 -13.34 -31.81 -22.90
CA GLU A 108 -14.51 -31.04 -23.35
C GLU A 108 -15.76 -31.94 -23.23
N PRO A 109 -17.01 -31.45 -23.44
CA PRO A 109 -17.54 -30.08 -23.37
C PRO A 109 -18.93 -30.02 -22.67
N VAL A 110 -19.40 -28.84 -22.21
CA VAL A 110 -20.81 -28.39 -22.37
C VAL A 110 -20.97 -26.88 -22.06
N GLU A 111 -21.37 -26.15 -23.10
CA GLU A 111 -21.88 -24.78 -23.18
C GLU A 111 -23.21 -24.56 -22.39
N PRO A 112 -23.84 -23.36 -22.37
CA PRO A 112 -23.34 -21.99 -22.61
C PRO A 112 -23.84 -21.02 -21.51
N SER A 113 -23.17 -19.87 -21.32
CA SER A 113 -23.92 -18.64 -21.02
C SER A 113 -23.08 -17.40 -21.26
N GLN A 114 -23.64 -16.60 -22.15
CA GLN A 114 -23.20 -15.27 -22.49
C GLN A 114 -23.28 -14.38 -21.24
N THR A 115 -22.16 -13.81 -20.84
CA THR A 115 -22.15 -12.46 -20.29
C THR A 115 -20.92 -11.81 -20.86
N VAL A 116 -21.15 -10.99 -21.89
CA VAL A 116 -20.24 -9.95 -22.32
C VAL A 116 -19.83 -9.13 -21.10
N GLU A 117 -18.64 -9.39 -20.57
CA GLU A 117 -18.01 -8.52 -19.59
C GLU A 117 -17.83 -7.14 -20.24
N PRO A 118 -18.41 -6.07 -19.69
CA PRO A 118 -18.11 -4.74 -20.19
C PRO A 118 -16.67 -4.42 -19.82
N ALA A 119 -15.91 -4.07 -20.85
CA ALA A 119 -14.57 -3.53 -20.80
C ALA A 119 -14.32 -2.74 -19.52
N THR A 120 -13.28 -3.16 -18.79
CA THR A 120 -12.74 -2.59 -17.57
C THR A 120 -12.81 -1.06 -17.58
N ALA A 121 -13.90 -0.51 -17.06
CA ALA A 121 -14.10 0.92 -17.00
C ALA A 121 -13.05 1.48 -16.05
N ARG A 122 -12.00 2.11 -16.59
CA ARG A 122 -11.00 2.80 -15.80
C ARG A 122 -11.72 3.76 -14.86
N THR A 123 -11.53 3.56 -13.56
CA THR A 123 -12.14 4.39 -12.50
C THR A 123 -11.28 5.61 -12.17
N ILE A 124 -10.07 5.70 -12.74
CA ILE A 124 -9.10 6.78 -12.50
C ILE A 124 -8.58 7.38 -13.80
N CYS A 125 -8.29 8.67 -13.78
CA CYS A 125 -7.70 9.40 -14.88
C CYS A 125 -6.27 8.94 -15.12
N ARG A 126 -5.92 8.62 -16.37
CA ARG A 126 -4.55 8.19 -16.72
C ARG A 126 -3.48 9.28 -16.58
N VAL A 127 -3.87 10.55 -16.49
CA VAL A 127 -2.95 11.71 -16.42
C VAL A 127 -2.69 12.15 -14.99
N CYS A 128 -3.74 12.28 -14.18
CA CYS A 128 -3.63 12.83 -12.82
C CYS A 128 -4.15 11.89 -11.72
N SER A 129 -4.52 10.66 -12.06
CA SER A 129 -5.06 9.65 -11.14
C SER A 129 -6.34 10.06 -10.41
N ALA A 130 -6.98 11.17 -10.80
CA ALA A 130 -8.24 11.62 -10.22
C ALA A 130 -9.38 10.64 -10.54
N PRO A 131 -10.34 10.43 -9.62
CA PRO A 131 -11.48 9.56 -9.86
C PRO A 131 -12.34 10.06 -11.02
N LEU A 132 -12.72 9.16 -11.92
CA LEU A 132 -13.56 9.47 -13.08
C LEU A 132 -15.03 9.33 -12.69
N LEU A 133 -15.66 10.46 -12.38
CA LEU A 133 -17.06 10.51 -11.92
C LEU A 133 -18.07 10.42 -13.07
N ALA A 134 -17.77 11.03 -14.22
CA ALA A 134 -18.68 11.03 -15.36
C ALA A 134 -18.48 9.78 -16.24
N PRO A 135 -19.56 9.17 -16.78
CA PRO A 135 -19.47 8.03 -17.69
C PRO A 135 -18.61 8.32 -18.92
N ALA A 136 -18.74 9.52 -19.50
CA ALA A 136 -17.93 9.97 -20.63
C ALA A 136 -16.43 10.03 -20.27
N SER A 137 -16.09 10.45 -19.05
CA SER A 137 -14.71 10.47 -18.57
C SER A 137 -14.16 9.07 -18.32
N ARG A 138 -14.99 8.11 -17.88
CA ARG A 138 -14.63 6.69 -17.75
C ARG A 138 -14.36 6.05 -19.10
N ALA A 139 -15.23 6.33 -20.08
CA ALA A 139 -15.04 5.86 -21.46
C ALA A 139 -13.75 6.42 -22.08
N ALA A 140 -13.44 7.70 -21.83
CA ALA A 140 -12.22 8.34 -22.32
C ALA A 140 -10.96 8.01 -21.49
N GLY A 141 -11.10 7.54 -20.25
CA GLY A 141 -10.00 7.36 -19.30
C GLY A 141 -9.29 8.66 -18.86
N ILE A 142 -9.89 9.83 -19.16
CA ILE A 142 -9.33 11.17 -18.90
C ILE A 142 -10.38 12.02 -18.21
N CYS A 143 -10.00 12.75 -17.14
CA CYS A 143 -10.91 13.61 -16.40
C CYS A 143 -11.16 14.96 -17.10
N GLY A 144 -12.18 15.69 -16.66
CA GLY A 144 -12.57 17.00 -17.23
C GLY A 144 -11.63 18.18 -16.94
N LYS A 145 -10.43 17.95 -16.40
CA LYS A 145 -9.46 19.01 -16.12
C LYS A 145 -9.00 19.64 -17.44
N ARG A 146 -9.07 20.96 -17.56
CA ARG A 146 -8.52 21.72 -18.69
C ARG A 146 -7.09 22.14 -18.33
N ASN A 147 -6.12 21.41 -18.84
CA ASN A 147 -4.68 21.59 -18.63
C ASN A 147 -3.96 21.02 -19.88
N PRO A 148 -2.81 21.55 -20.32
CA PRO A 148 -2.17 21.11 -21.56
C PRO A 148 -1.91 19.60 -21.60
N GLU A 149 -1.62 18.98 -20.45
CA GLU A 149 -1.44 17.52 -20.32
C GLU A 149 -2.74 16.73 -20.61
N HIS A 150 -3.89 17.24 -20.19
CA HIS A 150 -5.18 16.58 -20.40
C HIS A 150 -5.72 16.86 -21.81
N ASP A 151 -5.44 18.05 -22.35
CA ASP A 151 -5.84 18.42 -23.71
C ASP A 151 -5.00 17.67 -24.75
N ALA A 152 -3.69 17.49 -24.54
CA ALA A 152 -2.85 16.64 -25.40
C ALA A 152 -3.35 15.19 -25.47
N GLU A 153 -3.73 14.64 -24.32
CA GLU A 153 -4.22 13.25 -24.23
C GLU A 153 -5.62 13.05 -24.83
N ARG A 154 -6.46 14.09 -24.86
CA ARG A 154 -7.77 14.06 -25.55
C ARG A 154 -7.64 14.14 -27.07
N VAL A 155 -6.61 14.82 -27.58
CA VAL A 155 -6.35 14.91 -29.02
C VAL A 155 -5.73 13.62 -29.56
N ALA A 156 -5.04 12.85 -28.71
CA ALA A 156 -4.41 11.59 -29.07
C ALA A 156 -5.32 10.34 -28.91
N ALA A 157 -6.54 10.49 -28.39
CA ALA A 157 -7.51 9.42 -28.16
C ALA A 157 -8.64 9.47 -29.19
#